data_AF-A0A7V7BFY7-F1
#
_entry.id   AF-A0A7V7BFY7-F1
#
_cell.length_a   1.000
_cell.length_b   1.000
_cell.length_c   1.000
_cell.angle_alpha   90.00
_cell.angle_beta   90.00
_cell.angle_gamma   90.00
#
_symmetry.space_group_name_H-M   'P 1'
#
loop_
_entity.id
_entity.type
_entity.pdbx_description
1 polymer ?
#
loop_
_entity_poly.entity_id
_entity_poly.type
_entity_poly.pdbx_seq_one_letter_code
_entity_poly.pdbx_strand_id
1 'polypeptide(L)'
;PDRFEGVFARQVREHLDRLGYRRVELAHHGRHSVCCGSSGQLGHFHPDWAREHEEQNLAEARAAGATVLLADCQACVLNLADRAGGSIKVQHALNVLLGFEENYDDVKKKAAAMFEGEEGEELYLRLYDD
;
A
#
# COMPACT_ATOMS: atom_id res chain seq x y z
N PRO A 1 10.54 -2.53 -5.63
CA PRO A 1 11.95 -2.67 -6.12
C PRO A 1 12.30 -4.09 -6.61
N ASP A 2 11.57 -5.15 -6.21
CA ASP A 2 11.91 -6.55 -6.55
C ASP A 2 11.03 -7.19 -7.65
N ARG A 3 10.35 -6.38 -8.47
CA ARG A 3 9.35 -6.89 -9.44
C ARG A 3 9.94 -7.91 -10.43
N PHE A 4 11.16 -7.67 -10.93
CA PHE A 4 11.74 -8.48 -11.99
C PHE A 4 12.46 -9.73 -11.45
N GLU A 5 13.26 -9.56 -10.40
CA GLU A 5 14.08 -10.64 -9.83
C GLU A 5 13.29 -11.53 -8.86
N GLY A 6 12.33 -10.95 -8.14
CA GLY A 6 11.46 -11.66 -7.21
C GLY A 6 12.18 -12.31 -6.03
N VAL A 7 13.36 -11.81 -5.63
CA VAL A 7 14.16 -12.37 -4.54
C VAL A 7 13.43 -12.22 -3.20
N PHE A 8 13.03 -11.01 -2.84
CA PHE A 8 12.30 -10.74 -1.60
C PHE A 8 10.91 -11.34 -1.66
N ALA A 9 10.21 -11.22 -2.80
CA ALA A 9 8.88 -11.78 -2.97
C ALA A 9 8.88 -13.31 -2.76
N ARG A 10 9.88 -14.04 -3.29
CA ARG A 10 10.03 -15.49 -3.06
C ARG A 10 10.24 -15.79 -1.58
N GLN A 11 11.15 -15.09 -0.91
CA GLN A 11 11.46 -15.30 0.51
C GLN A 11 10.25 -15.05 1.42
N VAL A 12 9.48 -13.99 1.15
CA VAL A 12 8.24 -13.67 1.86
C VAL A 12 7.20 -14.77 1.65
N ARG A 13 6.98 -15.19 0.40
CA ARG A 13 5.98 -16.22 0.06
C ARG A 13 6.31 -17.57 0.72
N GLU A 14 7.57 -17.98 0.69
CA GLU A 14 8.04 -19.20 1.37
C GLU A 14 7.82 -19.13 2.89
N HIS A 15 8.05 -17.98 3.53
CA HIS A 15 7.79 -17.82 4.95
C HIS A 15 6.29 -17.86 5.27
N LEU A 16 5.45 -17.19 4.47
CA LEU A 16 3.99 -17.23 4.63
C LEU A 16 3.45 -18.66 4.50
N ASP A 17 3.98 -19.45 3.56
CA ASP A 17 3.62 -20.86 3.41
C ASP A 17 4.00 -21.68 4.65
N ARG A 18 5.20 -21.46 5.22
CA ARG A 18 5.64 -22.11 6.47
C ARG A 18 4.79 -21.72 7.67
N LEU A 19 4.28 -20.50 7.71
CA LEU A 19 3.37 -20.01 8.75
C LEU A 19 1.92 -20.48 8.56
N GLY A 20 1.62 -21.22 7.48
CA GLY A 20 0.30 -21.80 7.23
C GLY A 20 -0.71 -20.84 6.60
N TYR A 21 -0.27 -19.69 6.06
CA TYR A 21 -1.15 -18.80 5.34
C TYR A 21 -1.57 -19.41 3.99
N ARG A 22 -2.88 -19.34 3.68
CA ARG A 22 -3.37 -19.64 2.34
C ARG A 22 -3.16 -18.44 1.43
N ARG A 23 -2.23 -18.57 0.49
CA ARG A 23 -2.02 -17.56 -0.56
C ARG A 23 -2.95 -17.80 -1.75
N VAL A 24 -3.40 -16.71 -2.34
CA VAL A 24 -4.11 -16.67 -3.63
C VAL A 24 -3.37 -15.70 -4.54
N GLU A 25 -3.45 -15.91 -5.86
CA GLU A 25 -2.81 -15.03 -6.82
C GLU A 25 -3.83 -14.05 -7.41
N LEU A 26 -3.41 -12.80 -7.55
CA LEU A 26 -4.10 -11.81 -8.36
C LEU A 26 -4.00 -12.22 -9.84
N ALA A 27 -4.90 -11.71 -10.68
CA ALA A 27 -4.84 -11.97 -12.12
C ALA A 27 -3.46 -11.56 -12.69
N HIS A 28 -2.97 -10.39 -12.25
CA HIS A 28 -1.64 -9.90 -12.52
C HIS A 28 -0.73 -10.07 -11.30
N HIS A 29 0.26 -10.95 -11.44
CA HIS A 29 1.14 -11.35 -10.33
C HIS A 29 2.59 -11.49 -10.79
N GLY A 30 3.52 -11.52 -9.83
CA GLY A 30 4.96 -11.58 -10.10
C GLY A 30 5.45 -10.41 -10.95
N ARG A 31 6.19 -10.71 -12.02
CA ARG A 31 6.73 -9.71 -12.96
C ARG A 31 5.65 -8.88 -13.67
N HIS A 32 4.42 -9.40 -13.74
CA HIS A 32 3.28 -8.77 -14.40
C HIS A 32 2.41 -7.96 -13.44
N SER A 33 2.79 -7.86 -12.17
CA SER A 33 2.05 -7.08 -11.16
C SER A 33 1.83 -5.63 -11.59
N VAL A 34 0.62 -5.13 -11.38
CA VAL A 34 0.26 -3.73 -11.67
C VAL A 34 0.88 -2.80 -10.64
N CYS A 35 1.43 -1.66 -11.07
CA CYS A 35 1.98 -0.65 -10.16
C CYS A 35 0.88 0.14 -9.47
N CYS A 36 0.99 0.43 -8.17
CA CYS A 36 0.01 1.27 -7.44
C CYS A 36 -0.01 2.75 -7.86
N GLY A 37 0.94 3.21 -8.68
CA GLY A 37 1.02 4.61 -9.15
C GLY A 37 1.67 5.60 -8.18
N SER A 38 2.08 5.18 -6.97
CA SER A 38 2.75 6.08 -6.02
C SER A 38 4.19 6.42 -6.44
N SER A 39 5.03 5.40 -6.62
CA SER A 39 6.42 5.58 -7.07
C SER A 39 6.45 5.98 -8.54
N GLY A 40 7.23 7.00 -8.89
CA GLY A 40 7.17 7.65 -10.20
C GLY A 40 6.22 8.85 -10.27
N GLN A 41 5.60 9.22 -9.14
CA GLN A 41 4.75 10.41 -9.02
C GLN A 41 3.55 10.40 -9.98
N LEU A 42 3.11 9.22 -10.43
CA LEU A 42 1.97 9.12 -11.35
C LEU A 42 0.73 9.74 -10.74
N GLY A 43 0.52 9.58 -9.42
CA GLY A 43 -0.56 10.26 -8.71
C GLY A 43 -0.54 11.79 -8.80
N HIS A 44 0.62 12.42 -8.99
CA HIS A 44 0.75 13.88 -9.11
C HIS A 44 0.58 14.36 -10.55
N PHE A 45 1.01 13.58 -11.55
CA PHE A 45 0.95 13.97 -12.96
C PHE A 45 -0.30 13.45 -13.69
N HIS A 46 -0.75 12.25 -13.34
CA HIS A 46 -1.90 11.55 -13.93
C HIS A 46 -2.70 10.84 -12.82
N PRO A 47 -3.42 11.60 -11.96
CA PRO A 47 -4.17 11.04 -10.83
C PRO A 47 -5.22 10.02 -11.24
N ASP A 48 -5.82 10.16 -12.42
CA ASP A 48 -6.83 9.22 -12.91
C ASP A 48 -6.22 7.85 -13.25
N TRP A 49 -5.03 7.82 -13.85
CA TRP A 49 -4.32 6.56 -14.13
C TRP A 49 -3.87 5.87 -12.84
N ALA A 50 -3.39 6.65 -11.87
CA ALA A 50 -3.07 6.09 -10.55
C ALA A 50 -4.31 5.47 -9.89
N ARG A 51 -5.47 6.14 -9.97
CA ARG A 51 -6.74 5.63 -9.46
C ARG A 51 -7.15 4.33 -10.15
N GLU A 52 -7.09 4.27 -11.48
CA GLU A 52 -7.40 3.07 -12.26
C GLU A 52 -6.55 1.87 -11.82
N HIS A 53 -5.25 2.11 -11.61
CA HIS A 53 -4.34 1.05 -11.16
C HIS A 53 -4.62 0.60 -9.72
N GLU A 54 -4.92 1.52 -8.80
CA GLU A 54 -5.31 1.19 -7.43
C GLU A 54 -6.58 0.34 -7.42
N GLU A 55 -7.60 0.76 -8.18
CA GLU A 55 -8.88 0.06 -8.31
C GLU A 55 -8.72 -1.32 -8.94
N GLN A 56 -7.87 -1.45 -9.97
CA GLN A 56 -7.56 -2.74 -10.59
C GLN A 56 -6.93 -3.71 -9.58
N ASN A 57 -5.91 -3.29 -8.83
CA ASN A 57 -5.28 -4.15 -7.81
C ASN A 57 -6.30 -4.65 -6.77
N LEU A 58 -7.16 -3.76 -6.28
CA LEU A 58 -8.17 -4.10 -5.28
C LEU A 58 -9.28 -4.99 -5.85
N ALA A 59 -9.69 -4.77 -7.11
CA ALA A 59 -10.65 -5.61 -7.80
C ALA A 59 -10.09 -7.04 -8.00
N GLU A 60 -8.83 -7.16 -8.41
CA GLU A 60 -8.16 -8.46 -8.57
C GLU A 60 -8.00 -9.19 -7.24
N ALA A 61 -7.65 -8.47 -6.16
CA ALA A 61 -7.56 -9.05 -4.82
C ALA A 61 -8.92 -9.61 -4.36
N ARG A 62 -10.01 -8.85 -4.57
CA ARG A 62 -11.37 -9.31 -4.29
C ARG A 62 -11.77 -10.51 -5.14
N ALA A 63 -11.48 -10.48 -6.44
CA ALA A 63 -11.80 -11.57 -7.36
C ALA A 63 -11.05 -12.87 -7.03
N ALA A 64 -9.82 -12.76 -6.53
CA ALA A 64 -9.03 -13.89 -6.03
C ALA A 64 -9.53 -14.45 -4.69
N GLY A 65 -10.47 -13.76 -4.02
CA GLY A 65 -10.97 -14.13 -2.70
C GLY A 65 -9.99 -13.82 -1.56
N ALA A 66 -9.09 -12.84 -1.75
CA ALA A 66 -8.17 -12.42 -0.71
C ALA A 66 -8.90 -11.63 0.38
N THR A 67 -8.58 -11.92 1.64
CA THR A 67 -9.03 -11.13 2.80
C THR A 67 -8.00 -10.07 3.22
N VAL A 68 -6.74 -10.30 2.84
CA VAL A 68 -5.61 -9.40 3.10
C VAL A 68 -4.78 -9.28 1.82
N LEU A 69 -4.50 -8.05 1.38
CA LEU A 69 -3.58 -7.73 0.30
C LEU A 69 -2.23 -7.31 0.88
N LEU A 70 -1.16 -8.00 0.49
CA LEU A 70 0.20 -7.72 0.97
C LEU A 70 1.01 -6.96 -0.08
N ALA A 71 1.84 -6.02 0.38
CA ALA A 71 2.84 -5.35 -0.43
C ALA A 71 4.18 -5.21 0.30
N ASP A 72 5.28 -5.27 -0.45
CA ASP A 72 6.65 -5.07 0.07
C ASP A 72 7.13 -3.61 -0.02
N CYS A 73 6.25 -2.70 -0.43
CA CYS A 73 6.57 -1.28 -0.55
C CYS A 73 5.55 -0.47 0.24
N GLN A 74 6.03 0.32 1.19
CA GLN A 74 5.16 1.12 2.05
C GLN A 74 4.29 2.11 1.25
N ALA A 75 4.81 2.66 0.16
CA ALA A 75 4.03 3.54 -0.71
C ALA A 75 2.84 2.81 -1.36
N CYS A 76 3.01 1.53 -1.73
CA CYS A 76 1.89 0.71 -2.20
C CYS A 76 0.86 0.49 -1.11
N VAL A 77 1.30 0.18 0.11
CA VAL A 77 0.41 -0.04 1.26
C VAL A 77 -0.43 1.21 1.51
N LEU A 78 0.19 2.38 1.60
CA LEU A 78 -0.50 3.64 1.89
C LEU A 78 -1.50 4.03 0.79
N ASN A 79 -1.17 3.85 -0.48
CA ASN A 79 -2.10 4.18 -1.57
C ASN A 79 -3.26 3.18 -1.65
N LEU A 80 -2.97 1.89 -1.58
CA LEU A 80 -3.98 0.85 -1.70
C LEU A 80 -4.89 0.79 -0.47
N ALA A 81 -4.37 1.01 0.75
CA ALA A 81 -5.18 1.06 1.98
C ALA A 81 -6.16 2.24 1.96
N ASP A 82 -5.66 3.44 1.65
CA ASP A 82 -6.46 4.65 1.50
C ASP A 82 -7.59 4.45 0.47
N ARG A 83 -7.27 3.86 -0.69
CA ARG A 83 -8.29 3.52 -1.71
C ARG A 83 -9.23 2.41 -1.27
N ALA A 84 -8.72 1.39 -0.59
CA ALA A 84 -9.51 0.25 -0.14
C ALA A 84 -10.60 0.69 0.84
N GLY A 85 -10.34 1.71 1.66
CA GLY A 85 -11.29 2.25 2.62
C GLY A 85 -11.87 1.16 3.53
N GLY A 86 -11.04 0.20 3.94
CA GLY A 86 -11.44 -0.94 4.77
C GLY A 86 -12.16 -2.09 4.04
N SER A 87 -12.42 -2.00 2.73
CA SER A 87 -13.07 -3.09 1.96
C SER A 87 -12.22 -4.36 1.85
N ILE A 88 -10.90 -4.22 1.99
CA ILE A 88 -9.93 -5.31 2.13
C ILE A 88 -8.77 -4.79 2.99
N LYS A 89 -8.25 -5.61 3.90
CA LYS A 89 -7.09 -5.22 4.72
C LYS A 89 -5.85 -5.14 3.83
N VAL A 90 -5.14 -4.02 3.82
CA VAL A 90 -3.87 -3.88 3.10
C VAL A 90 -2.75 -3.77 4.11
N GLN A 91 -1.72 -4.62 4.02
CA GLN A 91 -0.61 -4.62 4.96
C GLN A 91 0.75 -4.72 4.28
N HIS A 92 1.77 -4.18 4.95
CA HIS A 92 3.15 -4.46 4.59
C HIS A 92 3.48 -5.92 4.91
N ALA A 93 4.23 -6.62 4.04
CA ALA A 93 4.58 -8.03 4.27
C ALA A 93 5.33 -8.23 5.61
N LEU A 94 6.23 -7.31 5.96
CA LEU A 94 6.96 -7.35 7.24
C LEU A 94 6.03 -7.27 8.45
N ASN A 95 4.92 -6.55 8.38
CA ASN A 95 3.97 -6.48 9.49
C ASN A 95 3.41 -7.88 9.80
N VAL A 96 3.01 -8.60 8.75
CA VAL A 96 2.51 -9.97 8.88
C VAL A 96 3.60 -10.91 9.37
N LEU A 97 4.80 -10.85 8.79
CA LEU A 97 5.91 -11.71 9.17
C LEU A 97 6.40 -11.51 10.60
N LEU A 98 6.29 -10.28 11.13
CA LEU A 98 6.70 -9.93 12.49
C LEU A 98 5.55 -9.99 13.50
N GLY A 99 4.33 -10.34 13.08
CA GLY A 99 3.15 -10.34 13.95
C GLY A 99 2.74 -8.95 14.44
N PHE A 100 3.07 -7.91 13.67
CA PHE A 100 2.72 -6.53 13.97
C PHE A 100 1.42 -6.15 13.25
N GLU A 101 0.41 -5.71 13.99
CA GLU A 101 -0.82 -5.20 13.39
C GLU A 101 -0.77 -3.68 13.27
N GLU A 102 -1.06 -3.18 12.07
CA GLU A 102 -1.12 -1.75 11.78
C GLU A 102 -2.32 -1.47 10.87
N ASN A 103 -2.95 -0.32 11.07
CA ASN A 103 -4.04 0.16 10.25
C ASN A 103 -3.57 1.39 9.44
N TYR A 104 -3.58 1.25 8.12
CA TYR A 104 -3.14 2.28 7.20
C TYR A 104 -4.30 3.09 6.57
N ASP A 105 -5.56 2.75 6.87
CA ASP A 105 -6.75 3.29 6.21
C ASP A 105 -6.96 4.79 6.46
N ASP A 106 -6.41 5.33 7.55
CA ASP A 106 -6.58 6.72 7.95
C ASP A 106 -5.27 7.52 8.02
N VAL A 107 -4.14 6.92 7.63
CA VAL A 107 -2.83 7.57 7.75
C VAL A 107 -2.77 8.85 6.94
N LYS A 108 -3.34 8.87 5.72
CA LYS A 108 -3.39 10.11 4.92
C LYS A 108 -4.29 11.17 5.55
N LYS A 109 -5.39 10.78 6.19
CA LYS A 109 -6.27 11.72 6.92
C LYS A 109 -5.55 12.32 8.11
N LYS A 110 -4.85 11.50 8.89
CA LYS A 110 -4.01 11.94 10.01
C LYS A 110 -2.89 12.87 9.55
N ALA A 111 -2.22 12.55 8.44
CA ALA A 111 -1.18 13.41 7.88
C ALA A 111 -1.73 14.76 7.40
N ALA A 112 -2.92 14.78 6.78
CA ALA A 112 -3.58 16.03 6.38
C ALA A 112 -3.94 16.90 7.60
N ALA A 113 -4.48 16.29 8.66
CA ALA A 113 -4.88 16.98 9.88
C ALA A 113 -3.71 17.70 10.60
N MET A 114 -2.46 17.28 10.37
CA MET A 114 -1.27 17.97 10.93
C MET A 114 -1.11 19.40 10.42
N PHE A 115 -1.74 19.75 9.29
CA PHE A 115 -1.64 21.06 8.66
C PHE A 115 -2.96 21.85 8.75
N GLU A 116 -3.91 21.40 9.57
CA GLU A 116 -5.19 22.05 9.80
C GLU A 116 -5.17 22.84 11.12
N GLY A 117 -5.94 23.94 11.19
CA GLY A 117 -6.12 24.73 12.41
C GLY A 117 -4.91 25.60 12.80
N GLU A 118 -5.00 26.18 14.00
CA GLU A 118 -4.00 27.12 14.55
C GLU A 118 -2.63 26.45 14.73
N GLU A 119 -2.60 25.21 15.21
CA GLU A 119 -1.37 24.43 15.36
C GLU A 119 -0.74 24.11 13.99
N GLY A 120 -1.56 23.79 12.98
CA GLY A 120 -1.09 23.59 11.61
C GLY A 120 -0.51 24.85 10.98
N GLU A 121 -1.11 26.02 11.24
CA GLU A 121 -0.59 27.32 10.80
C GLU A 121 0.74 27.63 11.48
N GLU A 122 0.88 27.40 12.78
CA GLU A 122 2.15 27.56 13.50
C GLU A 122 3.24 26.65 12.90
N LEU A 123 2.94 25.37 12.65
CA LEU A 123 3.87 24.43 12.00
C LEU A 123 4.27 24.90 10.60
N TYR A 124 3.34 25.44 9.82
CA TYR A 124 3.62 26.00 8.50
C TYR A 124 4.55 27.21 8.57
N LEU A 125 4.29 28.14 9.50
CA LEU A 125 5.13 29.34 9.68
C LEU A 125 6.56 28.98 10.10
N ARG A 126 6.75 27.95 10.93
CA ARG A 126 8.07 27.46 11.32
C ARG A 126 8.93 26.93 10.17
N LEU A 127 8.33 26.59 9.01
CA LEU A 127 9.11 26.22 7.81
C LEU A 127 9.86 27.41 7.20
N TYR A 128 9.50 28.64 7.58
CA TYR A 128 10.11 29.89 7.11
C TYR A 128 11.02 30.55 8.15
N ASP A 129 11.10 29.99 9.36
CA ASP A 129 12.08 30.38 10.36
C ASP A 129 13.40 29.67 10.03
N ASP A 130 14.32 30.39 9.39
CA ASP A 130 15.68 29.93 9.02
C ASP A 130 16.47 29.32 10.20
#